data_AF-A0AA35KQG4-F1
#
_entry.id   AF-A0AA35KQG4-F1
#
_cell.length_a   1.000
_cell.length_b   1.000
_cell.length_c   1.000
_cell.angle_alpha   90.00
_cell.angle_beta   90.00
_cell.angle_gamma   90.00
#
_symmetry.space_group_name_H-M   'P 1'
#
loop_
_entity.id
_entity.type
_entity.pdbx_description
1 polymer ?
#
loop_
_entity_poly.entity_id
_entity_poly.type
_entity_poly.pdbx_seq_one_letter_code
_entity_poly.pdbx_strand_id
1 'polypeptide(L)' 'STVMRVTAFDADDPATDNALLRYNILKQTPDKPSPNMFYIDPEKGDIVTVVSPVLLDRE' A
#
# COMPACT_ATOMS: atom_id res chain seq x y z
N SER A 1 -1.30 -7.35 -9.88
CA SER A 1 -1.58 -6.11 -10.63
C SER A 1 -1.70 -4.96 -9.65
N THR A 2 -1.44 -3.72 -10.08
CA THR A 2 -1.69 -2.54 -9.24
C THR A 2 -3.19 -2.33 -9.11
N VAL A 3 -3.64 -2.16 -7.86
CA VAL A 3 -5.04 -1.91 -7.51
C VAL A 3 -5.29 -0.41 -7.40
N MET A 4 -4.39 0.30 -6.73
CA MET A 4 -4.47 1.75 -6.54
C MET A 4 -3.08 2.33 -6.24
N ARG A 5 -2.97 3.66 -6.26
CA ARG A 5 -1.81 4.42 -5.77
C ARG A 5 -2.28 5.44 -4.73
N VAL A 6 -1.57 5.51 -3.62
CA VAL A 6 -1.79 6.49 -2.55
C VAL A 6 -0.74 7.59 -2.64
N THR A 7 -1.13 8.81 -2.29
CA THR A 7 -0.25 9.99 -2.27
C THR A 7 -0.38 10.73 -0.95
N ALA A 8 0.73 11.21 -0.42
CA ALA A 8 0.81 12.12 0.73
C ALA A 8 1.83 13.23 0.45
N PHE A 9 1.75 14.34 1.20
CA PHE A 9 2.61 15.51 1.04
C PHE A 9 3.08 16.00 2.40
N ASP A 10 4.39 16.25 2.52
CA ASP A 10 5.02 16.92 3.65
C ASP A 10 5.41 18.36 3.24
N ALA A 11 5.32 19.31 4.15
CA ALA A 11 5.55 20.73 3.87
C ALA A 11 7.01 21.16 3.99
N ASP A 12 7.89 20.31 4.51
CA ASP A 12 9.32 20.57 4.59
C ASP A 12 10.01 20.58 3.22
N ASP A 13 11.26 21.04 3.18
CA ASP A 13 12.05 21.11 1.95
C ASP A 13 12.23 19.71 1.31
N PRO A 14 11.71 19.48 0.08
CA PRO A 14 11.78 18.18 -0.59
C PRO A 14 13.21 17.74 -0.96
N ALA A 15 14.20 18.63 -0.90
CA ALA A 15 15.61 18.29 -1.08
C ALA A 15 16.25 17.72 0.20
N THR A 16 15.53 17.68 1.32
CA THR A 16 16.01 17.16 2.60
C THR A 16 15.27 15.89 3.02
N ASP A 17 15.91 15.09 3.88
CA ASP A 17 15.30 13.86 4.40
C ASP A 17 14.05 14.11 5.27
N ASN A 18 13.82 15.35 5.72
CA ASN A 18 12.67 15.68 6.56
C ASN A 18 11.33 15.53 5.81
N ALA A 19 11.33 15.70 4.49
CA ALA A 19 10.15 15.50 3.65
C ALA A 19 10.04 14.05 3.10
N LEU A 20 10.94 13.14 3.48
CA LEU A 20 10.97 11.77 2.95
C LEU A 20 9.87 10.91 3.58
N LEU A 21 8.77 10.74 2.83
CA LEU A 21 7.64 9.92 3.23
C LEU A 21 7.86 8.43 2.94
N ARG A 22 7.38 7.57 3.85
CA ARG A 22 7.31 6.12 3.68
C ARG A 22 5.90 5.59 3.96
N TYR A 23 5.41 4.73 3.08
CA TYR A 23 4.07 4.14 3.22
C TYR A 23 4.13 2.76 3.90
N ASN A 24 3.14 2.49 4.77
CA ASN A 24 2.97 1.18 5.39
C ASN A 24 1.48 0.88 5.60
N ILE A 25 1.06 -0.36 5.35
CA ILE A 25 -0.28 -0.83 5.68
C ILE A 25 -0.26 -1.33 7.12
N LEU A 26 -0.94 -0.62 8.02
CA LEU A 26 -1.02 -1.02 9.43
C LEU A 26 -2.04 -2.13 9.68
N LYS A 27 -3.15 -2.16 8.92
CA LYS A 27 -4.24 -3.12 9.08
C LYS A 27 -5.00 -3.30 7.78
N GLN A 28 -5.38 -4.55 7.48
CA GLN A 28 -6.33 -4.91 6.42
C GLN A 28 -7.60 -5.47 7.08
N THR A 29 -8.77 -5.12 6.55
CA THR A 29 -10.05 -5.62 7.05
C THR A 29 -10.97 -5.90 5.86
N PRO A 30 -11.53 -7.11 5.74
CA PRO A 30 -11.38 -8.27 6.64
C PRO A 30 -9.97 -8.86 6.63
N ASP A 31 -9.65 -9.69 7.63
CA ASP A 31 -8.40 -10.49 7.71
C ASP A 31 -8.54 -11.86 7.02
N LYS A 32 -9.63 -12.06 6.29
CA LYS A 32 -9.93 -13.26 5.51
C LYS A 32 -9.82 -12.95 4.02
N PRO A 33 -9.37 -13.91 3.19
CA PRO A 33 -8.84 -15.23 3.58
C PRO A 33 -7.44 -15.16 4.22
N SER A 34 -6.77 -14.01 4.16
CA SER A 34 -5.47 -13.74 4.78
C SER A 34 -5.44 -12.28 5.27
N PRO A 35 -4.72 -11.96 6.36
CA PRO A 35 -4.50 -10.58 6.78
C PRO A 35 -3.56 -9.81 5.82
N ASN A 36 -2.86 -10.52 4.93
CA ASN A 36 -1.85 -9.98 4.03
C ASN A 36 -2.27 -10.23 2.56
N MET A 37 -3.32 -9.55 2.11
CA MET A 37 -3.79 -9.63 0.71
C MET A 37 -3.08 -8.61 -0.17
N PHE A 38 -2.70 -7.47 0.44
CA PHE A 38 -2.09 -6.34 -0.24
C PHE A 38 -0.71 -6.01 0.32
N TYR A 39 0.15 -5.49 -0.56
CA TYR A 39 1.43 -4.86 -0.24
C TYR A 39 1.41 -3.43 -0.77
N ILE A 40 2.05 -2.51 -0.04
CA ILE A 40 2.28 -1.14 -0.49
C ILE A 40 3.78 -0.94 -0.73
N ASP A 41 4.12 -0.39 -1.89
CA ASP A 41 5.49 0.07 -2.16
C ASP A 41 5.78 1.26 -1.21
N PRO A 42 6.76 1.15 -0.30
CA PRO A 42 7.00 2.16 0.72
C PRO A 42 7.50 3.48 0.15
N GLU A 43 7.98 3.52 -1.09
CA GLU A 43 8.44 4.74 -1.74
C GLU A 43 7.36 5.34 -2.66
N LYS A 44 6.63 4.49 -3.39
CA LYS A 44 5.71 4.94 -4.46
C LYS A 44 4.26 5.03 -4.03
N GLY A 45 3.88 4.38 -2.93
CA GLY A 45 2.49 4.28 -2.49
C GLY A 45 1.62 3.39 -3.38
N ASP A 46 2.22 2.58 -4.26
CA ASP A 46 1.51 1.62 -5.09
C ASP A 46 1.02 0.44 -4.25
N ILE A 47 -0.29 0.20 -4.26
CA ILE A 47 -0.91 -0.96 -3.63
C ILE A 47 -1.14 -2.05 -4.67
N VAL A 48 -0.58 -3.23 -4.40
CA VAL A 48 -0.67 -4.41 -5.27
C VAL A 48 -1.22 -5.61 -4.49
N THR A 49 -1.86 -6.53 -5.21
CA THR A 49 -2.22 -7.84 -4.67
C THR A 49 -0.97 -8.72 -4.54
N VAL A 50 -0.74 -9.32 -3.37
CA VAL A 50 0.38 -10.28 -3.15
C VAL A 50 -0.07 -11.74 -3.15
N VAL A 51 -1.37 -11.96 -3.27
CA VAL A 51 -1.97 -13.30 -3.38
C VAL A 51 -2.34 -13.62 -4.83
N SER A 52 -2.54 -14.91 -5.10
CA SER A 52 -3.08 -15.37 -6.39
C SER A 52 -4.46 -14.73 -6.65
N PRO A 53 -4.75 -14.29 -7.89
CA PRO A 53 -6.07 -13.79 -8.26
C PRO A 53 -7.22 -14.78 -7.99
N VAL A 54 -6.93 -16.09 -7.93
CA VAL A 54 -7.93 -17.13 -7.62
C VAL A 54 -8.44 -17.04 -6.17
N LEU A 55 -7.68 -16.41 -5.28
CA LEU A 55 -8.11 -16.12 -3.90
C LEU A 55 -8.86 -14.80 -3.77
N LEU A 56 -8.97 -14.03 -4.86
CA LEU A 56 -9.74 -12.80 -4.92
C LEU A 56 -11.12 -13.14 -5.46
N ASP A 57 -11.99 -13.58 -4.56
CA ASP A 57 -13.37 -13.86 -4.91
C ASP A 57 -14.20 -12.56 -4.92
N ARG A 58 -15.09 -12.44 -5.89
CA ARG A 58 -16.14 -11.42 -5.90
C ARG A 58 -17.44 -12.19 -5.71
N GLU A 59 -18.19 -11.87 -4.66
CA GLU A 59 -19.58 -12.35 -4.55
C GLU A 59 -20.40 -11.99 -5.79
#